data_AF-A0A178DY95-F1
#
_entry.id   AF-A0A178DY95-F1
#
_cell.length_a   1.000
_cell.length_b   1.000
_cell.length_c   1.000
_cell.angle_alpha   90.00
_cell.angle_beta   90.00
_cell.angle_gamma   90.00
#
_symmetry.space_group_name_H-M   'P 1'
#
loop_
_entity.id
_entity.type
_entity.pdbx_description
1 polymer ?
#
loop_
_entity_poly.entity_id
_entity_poly.type
_entity_poly.pdbx_seq_one_letter_code
_entity_poly.pdbx_strand_id
1 'polypeptide(L)'
;MTTAHRPTFDPARGKEAQRGPAYHQRLLPAHTILKHRQPGQGGDADYVKRDLRAELLEAEARHFAKKNGTYVEPASVTEPGNAHKREIDAVSAADEDEDDEANQKRRRIEMLEQFREIDADDSSSESDSSDDDDEDSEDETTALLRELEKIKKERDAAQAKENAKQAAIEQEQREIDIARGNPLLNAQDFTIKRRWDDDVVFKNQARGTEDKNKKKEFINDMLRSDFHKKFMSKYVR
;
A
#
# COMPACT_ATOMS: atom_id res chain seq x y z
N MET A 1 41.00 30.67 -41.54
CA MET A 1 39.73 29.99 -41.22
C MET A 1 38.58 30.86 -41.72
N THR A 2 37.62 30.32 -42.47
CA THR A 2 36.53 31.12 -43.08
C THR A 2 35.42 31.40 -42.07
N THR A 3 34.96 32.64 -41.97
CA THR A 3 33.97 33.14 -41.00
C THR A 3 32.51 32.91 -41.40
N ALA A 4 32.23 31.95 -42.30
CA ALA A 4 30.90 31.76 -42.88
C ALA A 4 29.93 30.99 -41.95
N HIS A 5 30.43 30.07 -41.13
CA HIS A 5 29.63 29.34 -40.14
C HIS A 5 29.58 30.15 -38.84
N ARG A 6 28.49 30.91 -38.63
CA ARG A 6 28.29 31.74 -37.43
C ARG A 6 26.98 31.35 -36.75
N PRO A 7 26.92 31.37 -35.41
CA PRO A 7 25.67 31.19 -34.68
C PRO A 7 24.71 32.36 -34.95
N THR A 8 23.40 32.09 -34.89
CA THR A 8 22.36 33.10 -35.00
C THR A 8 22.13 33.73 -33.63
N PHE A 9 22.63 34.95 -33.40
CA PHE A 9 22.42 35.67 -32.16
C PHE A 9 21.06 36.37 -32.11
N ASP A 10 20.62 36.94 -33.24
CA ASP A 10 19.30 37.56 -33.38
C ASP A 10 18.42 36.73 -34.33
N PRO A 11 17.23 36.27 -33.88
CA PRO A 11 16.31 35.55 -34.74
C PRO A 11 15.64 36.49 -35.75
N ALA A 12 15.25 35.96 -36.91
CA ALA A 12 14.49 36.71 -37.90
C ALA A 12 13.12 37.13 -37.32
N ARG A 13 12.83 38.44 -37.36
CA ARG A 13 11.54 38.98 -36.92
C ARG A 13 10.50 38.86 -38.02
N GLY A 14 9.32 38.34 -37.68
CA GLY A 14 8.18 38.30 -38.59
C GLY A 14 7.78 39.71 -39.04
N LYS A 15 7.75 39.92 -40.36
CA LYS A 15 7.10 41.06 -41.02
C LYS A 15 6.11 40.49 -42.04
N GLU A 16 5.22 41.33 -42.57
CA GLU A 16 4.36 40.92 -43.68
C GLU A 16 5.23 40.49 -44.86
N ALA A 17 5.31 39.18 -45.09
CA ALA A 17 6.00 38.62 -46.22
C ALA A 17 5.11 38.75 -47.46
N GLN A 18 5.69 39.17 -48.58
CA GLN A 18 4.99 39.24 -49.85
C GLN A 18 4.57 37.83 -50.26
N ARG A 19 3.29 37.50 -50.01
CA ARG A 19 2.72 36.21 -50.35
C ARG A 19 2.54 36.17 -51.87
N GLY A 20 3.40 35.42 -52.55
CA GLY A 20 3.27 35.17 -53.98
C GLY A 20 2.04 34.32 -54.31
N PRO A 21 1.68 34.18 -55.60
CA PRO A 21 0.50 33.42 -56.05
C PRO A 21 0.65 31.89 -55.90
N ALA A 22 1.79 31.40 -55.40
CA ALA A 22 2.03 29.98 -55.20
C ALA A 22 1.39 29.49 -53.89
N TYR A 23 0.58 28.44 -53.98
CA TYR A 23 -0.03 27.77 -52.84
C TYR A 23 0.70 26.45 -52.54
N HIS A 24 0.89 26.14 -51.26
CA HIS A 24 1.43 24.86 -50.81
C HIS A 24 0.29 23.85 -50.60
N GLN A 25 0.54 22.55 -50.77
CA GLN A 25 -0.45 21.48 -50.57
C GLN A 25 -1.15 21.55 -49.19
N ARG A 26 -0.42 21.97 -48.15
CA ARG A 26 -0.97 22.17 -46.78
C ARG A 26 -1.94 23.34 -46.64
N LEU A 27 -1.98 24.27 -47.60
CA LEU A 27 -2.90 25.40 -47.63
C LEU A 27 -4.19 25.08 -48.40
N LEU A 28 -4.32 23.86 -48.93
CA LEU A 28 -5.59 23.40 -49.48
C LEU A 28 -6.66 23.38 -48.36
N PRO A 29 -7.93 23.65 -48.69
CA PRO A 29 -8.99 23.67 -47.69
C PRO A 29 -9.07 22.36 -46.90
N ALA A 30 -8.84 22.44 -45.58
CA ALA A 30 -8.95 21.34 -44.64
C ALA A 30 -9.51 21.84 -43.32
N HIS A 31 -10.30 21.02 -42.62
CA HIS A 31 -10.97 21.39 -41.37
C HIS A 31 -11.74 22.72 -41.45
N THR A 32 -12.57 22.86 -42.50
CA THR A 32 -13.35 24.08 -42.77
C THR A 32 -14.49 24.32 -41.78
N ILE A 33 -14.76 23.37 -40.87
CA ILE A 33 -15.83 23.42 -39.88
C ILE A 33 -15.19 23.37 -38.49
N LEU A 34 -15.39 24.43 -37.71
CA LEU A 34 -14.99 24.47 -36.31
C LEU A 34 -16.00 23.69 -35.46
N LYS A 35 -15.49 22.78 -34.62
CA LYS A 35 -16.31 22.06 -33.64
C LYS A 35 -16.49 22.93 -32.41
N HIS A 36 -17.75 23.10 -31.99
CA HIS A 36 -18.09 23.77 -30.75
C HIS A 36 -18.47 22.74 -29.68
N ARG A 37 -18.05 23.03 -28.43
CA ARG A 37 -18.43 22.24 -27.26
C ARG A 37 -19.95 22.20 -27.15
N GLN A 38 -20.51 21.01 -27.01
CA GLN A 38 -21.94 20.83 -26.72
C GLN A 38 -22.17 20.72 -25.22
N PRO A 39 -23.39 21.00 -24.72
CA PRO A 39 -23.73 20.75 -23.33
C PRO A 39 -23.37 19.31 -22.92
N GLY A 40 -22.75 19.14 -21.75
CA GLY A 40 -22.24 17.88 -21.23
C GLY A 40 -20.79 17.55 -21.60
N GLN A 41 -20.16 18.28 -22.53
CA GLN A 41 -18.73 18.13 -22.87
C GLN A 41 -17.80 19.04 -22.02
N GLY A 42 -18.39 19.79 -21.08
CA GLY A 42 -17.71 20.80 -20.27
C GLY A 42 -17.44 22.10 -21.03
N GLY A 43 -17.16 23.17 -20.28
CA GLY A 43 -16.93 24.53 -20.79
C GLY A 43 -18.19 25.38 -20.80
N ASP A 44 -18.13 26.52 -21.50
CA ASP A 44 -19.16 27.58 -21.45
C ASP A 44 -20.53 27.19 -22.05
N ALA A 45 -20.61 26.03 -22.71
CA ALA A 45 -21.87 25.49 -23.23
C ALA A 45 -22.76 24.88 -22.13
N ASP A 46 -22.20 24.63 -20.93
CA ASP A 46 -22.95 24.12 -19.79
C ASP A 46 -23.61 25.29 -19.04
N TYR A 47 -24.94 25.24 -18.91
CA TYR A 47 -25.72 26.26 -18.20
C TYR A 47 -25.56 26.21 -16.67
N VAL A 48 -24.99 25.13 -16.14
CA VAL A 48 -24.86 24.88 -14.70
C VAL A 48 -23.43 25.17 -14.25
N LYS A 49 -23.29 26.05 -13.25
CA LYS A 49 -22.01 26.32 -12.60
C LYS A 49 -21.69 25.19 -11.62
N ARG A 50 -20.70 24.37 -11.94
CA ARG A 50 -20.19 23.30 -11.04
C ARG A 50 -19.34 23.90 -9.92
N ASP A 51 -19.46 23.34 -8.72
CA ASP A 51 -18.49 23.60 -7.66
C ASP A 51 -17.26 22.70 -7.84
N LEU A 52 -16.27 23.21 -8.58
CA LEU A 52 -15.06 22.48 -8.93
C LEU A 52 -14.22 22.09 -7.70
N ARG A 53 -14.32 22.85 -6.60
CA ARG A 53 -13.56 22.55 -5.39
C ARG A 53 -14.10 21.30 -4.71
N ALA A 54 -15.42 21.21 -4.55
CA ALA A 54 -16.06 20.06 -3.93
C ALA A 54 -15.83 18.78 -4.75
N GLU A 55 -16.00 18.86 -6.07
CA GLU A 55 -15.78 17.73 -6.99
C GLU A 55 -14.33 17.23 -6.95
N LEU A 56 -13.35 18.15 -6.90
CA LEU A 56 -11.94 17.80 -6.80
C LEU A 56 -11.62 17.07 -5.49
N LEU A 57 -12.11 17.57 -4.35
CA LEU A 57 -11.88 16.92 -3.05
C LEU A 57 -12.49 15.53 -2.98
N GLU A 58 -13.67 15.32 -3.56
CA GLU A 58 -14.29 14.00 -3.67
C GLU A 58 -13.47 13.06 -4.57
N ALA A 59 -13.02 13.54 -5.72
CA ALA A 59 -12.19 12.77 -6.63
C ALA A 59 -10.84 12.37 -6.00
N GLU A 60 -10.21 13.28 -5.26
CA GLU A 60 -9.00 12.99 -4.49
C GLU A 60 -9.25 11.94 -3.41
N ALA A 61 -10.31 12.10 -2.60
CA ALA A 61 -10.68 11.14 -1.57
C ALA A 61 -10.91 9.73 -2.15
N ARG A 62 -11.63 9.63 -3.28
CA ARG A 62 -11.85 8.36 -4.00
C ARG A 62 -10.54 7.75 -4.49
N HIS A 63 -9.64 8.56 -5.06
CA HIS A 63 -8.33 8.10 -5.52
C HIS A 63 -7.46 7.58 -4.35
N PHE A 64 -7.41 8.29 -3.23
CA PHE A 64 -6.67 7.86 -2.04
C PHE A 64 -7.27 6.59 -1.42
N ALA A 65 -8.60 6.48 -1.34
CA ALA A 65 -9.26 5.27 -0.89
C ALA A 65 -8.94 4.07 -1.79
N LYS A 66 -8.92 4.26 -3.11
CA LYS A 66 -8.54 3.23 -4.08
C LYS A 66 -7.09 2.80 -3.90
N LYS A 67 -6.17 3.76 -3.74
CA LYS A 67 -4.74 3.48 -3.50
C LYS A 67 -4.50 2.74 -2.17
N ASN A 68 -5.29 3.04 -1.15
CA ASN A 68 -5.18 2.41 0.17
C ASN A 68 -5.92 1.06 0.26
N GLY A 69 -6.59 0.62 -0.81
CA GLY A 69 -7.38 -0.62 -0.83
C GLY A 69 -8.65 -0.58 0.03
N THR A 70 -9.06 0.59 0.53
CA THR A 70 -10.24 0.78 1.38
C THR A 70 -11.42 1.34 0.59
N TYR A 71 -11.37 1.30 -0.74
CA TYR A 71 -12.42 1.83 -1.59
C TYR A 71 -13.63 0.90 -1.55
N VAL A 72 -14.71 1.38 -0.93
CA VAL A 72 -16.04 0.79 -1.03
C VAL A 72 -16.78 1.54 -2.13
N GLU A 73 -17.13 0.87 -3.22
CA GLU A 73 -17.99 1.48 -4.24
C GLU A 73 -19.31 1.91 -3.59
N PRO A 74 -19.72 3.18 -3.72
CA PRO A 74 -21.08 3.55 -3.36
C PRO A 74 -22.04 2.87 -4.33
N ALA A 75 -22.94 2.03 -3.80
CA ALA A 75 -23.89 1.20 -4.54
C ALA A 75 -24.97 1.96 -5.35
N SER A 76 -24.74 3.22 -5.74
CA SER A 76 -25.76 4.10 -6.32
C SER A 76 -25.34 4.91 -7.56
N VAL A 77 -24.28 4.52 -8.28
CA VAL A 77 -23.96 5.12 -9.59
C VAL A 77 -23.76 4.04 -10.66
N THR A 78 -24.73 3.15 -10.81
CA THR A 78 -24.99 2.50 -12.11
C THR A 78 -25.89 3.43 -12.93
N GLU A 79 -25.29 4.47 -13.52
CA GLU A 79 -25.90 5.23 -14.61
C GLU A 79 -25.86 4.37 -15.90
N PRO A 80 -26.99 4.10 -16.58
CA PRO A 80 -27.00 3.33 -17.82
C PRO A 80 -26.59 4.23 -18.99
N GLY A 81 -25.28 4.46 -19.14
CA GLY A 81 -24.69 5.28 -20.19
C GLY A 81 -24.11 4.45 -21.34
N ASN A 82 -24.95 4.10 -22.30
CA ASN A 82 -24.59 3.50 -23.58
C ASN A 82 -23.63 4.40 -24.40
N ALA A 83 -22.37 3.97 -24.59
CA ALA A 83 -21.59 4.25 -25.80
C ALA A 83 -20.39 3.30 -25.85
N HIS A 84 -20.38 2.39 -26.83
CA HIS A 84 -19.26 1.54 -27.18
C HIS A 84 -18.00 2.38 -27.46
N LYS A 85 -17.19 2.60 -26.42
CA LYS A 85 -15.84 3.12 -26.54
C LYS A 85 -14.96 1.93 -26.88
N ARG A 86 -14.38 1.92 -28.08
CA ARG A 86 -13.45 0.88 -28.55
C ARG A 86 -12.42 0.59 -27.45
N GLU A 87 -12.42 -0.64 -26.96
CA GLU A 87 -11.37 -1.19 -26.12
C GLU A 87 -10.05 -1.06 -26.89
N ILE A 88 -9.14 -0.27 -26.34
CA ILE A 88 -7.74 -0.33 -26.71
C ILE A 88 -7.18 -1.38 -25.76
N ASP A 89 -6.82 -2.52 -26.37
CA ASP A 89 -6.20 -3.72 -25.80
C ASP A 89 -5.34 -3.39 -24.55
N ALA A 90 -5.97 -3.56 -23.38
CA ALA A 90 -5.29 -3.46 -22.10
C ALA A 90 -4.57 -4.78 -21.90
N VAL A 91 -3.26 -4.76 -22.13
CA VAL A 91 -2.36 -5.84 -21.75
C VAL A 91 -2.63 -6.22 -20.28
N SER A 92 -3.19 -7.41 -20.08
CA SER A 92 -3.34 -8.06 -18.78
C SER A 92 -1.96 -8.39 -18.24
N ALA A 93 -1.34 -7.42 -17.56
CA ALA A 93 -0.22 -7.67 -16.69
C ALA A 93 -0.78 -8.25 -15.38
N ALA A 94 -0.35 -9.45 -15.04
CA ALA A 94 -0.73 -10.19 -13.84
C ALA A 94 -0.52 -9.34 -12.57
N ASP A 95 -1.62 -8.92 -11.95
CA ASP A 95 -1.69 -8.23 -10.65
C ASP A 95 -2.17 -9.18 -9.53
N GLU A 96 -2.18 -10.50 -9.76
CA GLU A 96 -2.68 -11.49 -8.78
C GLU A 96 -1.70 -11.73 -7.61
N ASP A 97 -0.42 -11.35 -7.73
CA ASP A 97 0.59 -11.56 -6.68
C ASP A 97 0.76 -10.38 -5.70
N GLU A 98 0.23 -9.18 -6.02
CA GLU A 98 0.38 -7.96 -5.17
C GLU A 98 -0.58 -7.95 -3.97
N ASP A 99 -1.73 -8.63 -4.08
CA ASP A 99 -2.77 -8.64 -3.03
C ASP A 99 -2.36 -9.47 -1.80
N ASP A 100 -1.57 -10.54 -1.98
CA ASP A 100 -1.17 -11.41 -0.88
C ASP A 100 -0.11 -10.79 0.03
N GLU A 101 0.81 -10.00 -0.52
CA GLU A 101 1.88 -9.35 0.26
C GLU A 101 1.35 -8.16 1.07
N ALA A 102 0.40 -7.41 0.51
CA ALA A 102 -0.27 -6.30 1.20
C ALA A 102 -1.09 -6.81 2.40
N ASN A 103 -1.81 -7.92 2.23
CA ASN A 103 -2.59 -8.55 3.29
C ASN A 103 -1.71 -9.08 4.44
N GLN A 104 -0.54 -9.64 4.13
CA GLN A 104 0.41 -10.11 5.15
C GLN A 104 1.01 -8.96 5.98
N LYS A 105 1.33 -7.82 5.35
CA LYS A 105 1.85 -6.63 6.04
C LYS A 105 0.81 -6.01 6.97
N ARG A 106 -0.47 -5.96 6.58
CA ARG A 106 -1.56 -5.45 7.43
C ARG A 106 -1.77 -6.31 8.68
N ARG A 107 -1.80 -7.63 8.53
CA ARG A 107 -1.91 -8.57 9.68
C ARG A 107 -0.74 -8.44 10.66
N ARG A 108 0.47 -8.17 10.16
CA ARG A 108 1.67 -7.98 11.00
C ARG A 108 1.62 -6.67 11.80
N ILE A 109 1.08 -5.60 11.23
CA ILE A 109 0.94 -4.30 11.89
C ILE A 109 -0.14 -4.37 12.98
N GLU A 110 -1.29 -4.96 12.66
CA GLU A 110 -2.40 -5.14 13.61
C GLU A 110 -1.98 -6.00 14.82
N MET A 111 -1.18 -7.05 14.59
CA MET A 111 -0.60 -7.86 15.66
C MET A 111 0.37 -7.05 16.55
N LEU A 112 1.23 -6.22 15.96
CA LEU A 112 2.18 -5.40 16.72
C LEU A 112 1.51 -4.31 17.55
N GLU A 113 0.40 -3.73 17.07
CA GLU A 113 -0.38 -2.73 17.82
C GLU A 113 -1.10 -3.36 19.02
N GLN A 114 -1.67 -4.55 18.86
CA GLN A 114 -2.32 -5.28 19.96
C GLN A 114 -1.35 -5.66 21.09
N PHE A 115 -0.09 -5.97 20.77
CA PHE A 115 0.93 -6.31 21.78
C PHE A 115 1.67 -5.08 22.34
N ARG A 116 1.54 -3.90 21.71
CA ARG A 116 2.16 -2.66 22.18
C ARG A 116 1.53 -2.13 23.46
N GLU A 117 0.24 -2.37 23.67
CA GLU A 117 -0.47 -1.99 24.90
C GLU A 117 -0.13 -2.90 26.08
N ILE A 118 0.44 -4.08 25.82
CA ILE A 118 0.78 -5.09 26.84
C ILE A 118 2.24 -4.95 27.33
N ASP A 119 3.12 -4.30 26.54
CA ASP A 119 4.55 -4.14 26.83
C ASP A 119 4.93 -2.75 27.39
N ALA A 120 3.94 -1.87 27.59
CA ALA A 120 4.16 -0.55 28.18
C ALA A 120 4.05 -0.62 29.71
N ASP A 121 5.17 -0.85 30.40
CA ASP A 121 5.28 -0.71 31.85
C ASP A 121 6.29 0.39 32.28
N ASP A 122 5.76 1.20 33.21
CA ASP A 122 6.28 2.11 34.25
C ASP A 122 7.41 3.15 34.02
N SER A 123 7.05 4.44 34.18
CA SER A 123 7.87 5.39 34.95
C SER A 123 6.99 6.32 35.82
N SER A 124 6.97 6.01 37.11
CA SER A 124 6.45 6.76 38.26
C SER A 124 6.66 8.30 38.29
N SER A 125 5.62 9.02 38.71
CA SER A 125 5.71 10.27 39.49
C SER A 125 4.48 10.44 40.38
N GLU A 126 4.74 10.75 41.64
CA GLU A 126 3.83 10.86 42.80
C GLU A 126 2.89 12.08 42.80
N SER A 127 1.66 11.84 43.31
CA SER A 127 0.77 12.62 44.21
C SER A 127 0.54 14.15 44.06
N ASP A 128 -0.74 14.56 43.94
CA ASP A 128 -1.40 15.46 44.91
C ASP A 128 -2.95 15.38 44.82
N SER A 129 -3.61 15.57 45.96
CA SER A 129 -5.04 15.39 46.25
C SER A 129 -5.79 16.74 46.23
N SER A 130 -7.05 16.78 45.73
CA SER A 130 -8.08 17.73 46.20
C SER A 130 -9.49 17.33 45.76
N ASP A 131 -10.25 16.82 46.73
CA ASP A 131 -11.61 17.13 47.18
C ASP A 131 -12.61 17.88 46.24
N ASP A 132 -13.80 17.29 46.06
CA ASP A 132 -15.09 17.99 45.93
C ASP A 132 -16.21 17.03 46.42
N ASP A 133 -17.06 17.54 47.33
CA ASP A 133 -18.18 16.89 48.04
C ASP A 133 -19.31 16.42 47.09
N ASP A 134 -20.07 15.38 47.48
CA ASP A 134 -21.55 15.43 47.52
C ASP A 134 -22.21 14.09 48.01
N GLU A 135 -22.86 14.22 49.17
CA GLU A 135 -24.11 13.62 49.66
C GLU A 135 -24.36 12.08 49.66
N ASP A 136 -24.48 11.58 50.89
CA ASP A 136 -24.80 10.23 51.36
C ASP A 136 -26.19 9.73 50.89
N SER A 137 -26.23 8.60 50.16
CA SER A 137 -27.42 7.77 50.06
C SER A 137 -27.05 6.28 50.22
N GLU A 138 -27.44 5.71 51.37
CA GLU A 138 -27.00 4.41 51.90
C GLU A 138 -27.43 3.17 51.07
N ASP A 139 -28.18 3.35 49.97
CA ASP A 139 -28.69 2.25 49.14
C ASP A 139 -27.76 1.86 47.96
N GLU A 140 -26.90 2.75 47.45
CA GLU A 140 -26.04 2.48 46.27
C GLU A 140 -24.71 1.77 46.63
N THR A 141 -24.14 2.03 47.81
CA THR A 141 -22.86 1.44 48.26
C THR A 141 -22.95 -0.06 48.53
N THR A 142 -24.11 -0.55 48.98
CA THR A 142 -24.36 -1.98 49.23
C THR A 142 -24.56 -2.78 47.94
N ALA A 143 -25.01 -2.14 46.87
CA ALA A 143 -25.10 -2.74 45.54
C ALA A 143 -23.70 -2.90 44.91
N LEU A 144 -22.83 -1.89 45.07
CA LEU A 144 -21.48 -1.86 44.52
C LEU A 144 -20.54 -2.91 45.15
N LEU A 145 -20.62 -3.13 46.47
CA LEU A 145 -19.83 -4.19 47.14
C LEU A 145 -20.22 -5.61 46.67
N ARG A 146 -21.50 -5.87 46.40
CA ARG A 146 -21.96 -7.14 45.84
C ARG A 146 -21.51 -7.33 44.38
N GLU A 147 -21.40 -6.24 43.63
CA GLU A 147 -20.85 -6.26 42.28
C GLU A 147 -19.34 -6.51 42.28
N LEU A 148 -18.58 -5.91 43.20
CA LEU A 148 -17.15 -6.20 43.37
C LEU A 148 -16.88 -7.64 43.81
N GLU A 149 -17.70 -8.21 44.69
CA GLU A 149 -17.59 -9.63 45.05
C GLU A 149 -17.89 -10.55 43.87
N LYS A 150 -18.83 -10.17 43.00
CA LYS A 150 -19.14 -10.89 41.76
C LYS A 150 -17.98 -10.82 40.78
N ILE A 151 -17.36 -9.65 40.60
CA ILE A 151 -16.18 -9.44 39.74
C ILE A 151 -14.97 -10.20 40.29
N LYS A 152 -14.76 -10.19 41.61
CA LYS A 152 -13.66 -10.93 42.25
C LYS A 152 -13.84 -12.43 42.07
N LYS A 153 -15.04 -12.95 42.27
CA LYS A 153 -15.35 -14.37 42.04
C LYS A 153 -15.21 -14.77 40.57
N GLU A 154 -15.53 -13.87 39.64
CA GLU A 154 -15.33 -14.08 38.20
C GLU A 154 -13.84 -14.08 37.82
N ARG A 155 -13.05 -13.14 38.36
CA ARG A 155 -11.58 -13.12 38.18
C ARG A 155 -10.91 -14.36 38.78
N ASP A 156 -11.28 -14.76 39.99
CA ASP A 156 -10.71 -15.95 40.64
C ASP A 156 -11.03 -17.21 39.83
N ALA A 157 -12.24 -17.30 39.24
CA ALA A 157 -12.61 -18.40 38.35
C ALA A 157 -11.88 -18.36 36.99
N ALA A 158 -11.62 -17.17 36.45
CA ALA A 158 -10.85 -17.01 35.21
C ALA A 158 -9.37 -17.37 35.42
N GLN A 159 -8.76 -16.90 36.51
CA GLN A 159 -7.38 -17.21 36.88
C GLN A 159 -7.20 -18.70 37.21
N ALA A 160 -8.17 -19.33 37.88
CA ALA A 160 -8.15 -20.78 38.10
C ALA A 160 -8.22 -21.57 36.79
N LYS A 161 -8.99 -21.12 35.80
CA LYS A 161 -9.05 -21.73 34.46
C LYS A 161 -7.76 -21.52 33.68
N GLU A 162 -7.11 -20.36 33.79
CA GLU A 162 -5.83 -20.08 33.15
C GLU A 162 -4.70 -20.93 33.76
N ASN A 163 -4.61 -20.99 35.09
CA ASN A 163 -3.64 -21.81 35.80
C ASN A 163 -3.82 -23.30 35.49
N ALA A 164 -5.06 -23.78 35.36
CA ALA A 164 -5.34 -25.16 34.97
C ALA A 164 -4.89 -25.46 33.52
N LYS A 165 -5.06 -24.50 32.59
CA LYS A 165 -4.58 -24.63 31.21
C LYS A 165 -3.05 -24.61 31.14
N GLN A 166 -2.39 -23.72 31.87
CA GLN A 166 -0.93 -23.65 31.92
C GLN A 166 -0.33 -24.94 32.52
N ALA A 167 -0.94 -25.46 33.59
CA ALA A 167 -0.52 -26.74 34.17
C ALA A 167 -0.70 -27.92 33.19
N ALA A 168 -1.76 -27.92 32.38
CA ALA A 168 -1.96 -28.95 31.35
C ALA A 168 -0.90 -28.86 30.23
N ILE A 169 -0.56 -27.64 29.78
CA ILE A 169 0.50 -27.41 28.79
C ILE A 169 1.86 -27.84 29.34
N GLU A 170 2.18 -27.54 30.60
CA GLU A 170 3.44 -27.97 31.22
C GLU A 170 3.51 -29.50 31.35
N GLN A 171 2.39 -30.16 31.65
CA GLN A 171 2.32 -31.63 31.67
C GLN A 171 2.56 -32.23 30.29
N GLU A 172 1.93 -31.68 29.25
CA GLU A 172 2.14 -32.12 27.85
C GLU A 172 3.61 -31.92 27.43
N GLN A 173 4.22 -30.78 27.78
CA GLN A 173 5.64 -30.54 27.51
C GLN A 173 6.55 -31.53 28.25
N ARG A 174 6.27 -31.82 29.52
CA ARG A 174 7.03 -32.85 30.27
C ARG A 174 6.88 -34.23 29.65
N GLU A 175 5.70 -34.60 29.18
CA GLU A 175 5.49 -35.88 28.49
C GLU A 175 6.27 -35.96 27.17
N ILE A 176 6.28 -34.86 26.39
CA ILE A 176 7.08 -34.75 25.17
C ILE A 176 8.58 -34.86 25.48
N ASP A 177 9.07 -34.19 26.52
CA ASP A 177 10.47 -34.21 26.91
C ASP A 177 10.90 -35.57 27.48
N ILE A 178 10.03 -36.26 28.22
CA ILE A 178 10.29 -37.63 28.69
C ILE A 178 10.31 -38.62 27.51
N ALA A 179 9.38 -38.48 26.57
CA ALA A 179 9.29 -39.35 25.40
C ALA A 179 10.44 -39.10 24.39
N ARG A 180 10.84 -37.84 24.21
CA ARG A 180 11.83 -37.43 23.20
C ARG A 180 13.25 -37.28 23.76
N GLY A 181 13.38 -37.03 25.05
CA GLY A 181 14.65 -36.79 25.74
C GLY A 181 15.51 -38.04 25.95
N ASN A 182 15.02 -39.24 25.65
CA ASN A 182 15.83 -40.46 25.66
C ASN A 182 16.48 -40.73 24.29
N PRO A 183 17.77 -40.41 24.10
CA PRO A 183 18.47 -40.62 22.83
C PRO A 183 18.75 -42.11 22.51
N LEU A 184 18.52 -43.04 23.44
CA LEU A 184 18.70 -44.49 23.21
C LEU A 184 17.45 -45.16 22.63
N LEU A 185 16.26 -44.61 22.87
CA LEU A 185 14.98 -45.15 22.36
C LEU A 185 14.59 -44.54 21.01
N ASN A 186 15.06 -43.32 20.72
CA ASN A 186 14.86 -42.66 19.43
C ASN A 186 16.13 -42.82 18.58
N ALA A 187 16.35 -44.01 18.02
CA ALA A 187 17.46 -44.30 17.13
C ALA A 187 17.44 -43.35 15.92
N GLN A 188 18.23 -42.28 16.00
CA GLN A 188 18.47 -41.40 14.87
C GLN A 188 19.48 -42.12 13.98
N ASP A 189 19.07 -42.58 12.80
CA ASP A 189 20.00 -43.07 11.80
C ASP A 189 20.88 -41.89 11.34
N PHE A 190 22.05 -41.71 11.96
CA PHE A 190 23.05 -40.69 11.64
C PHE A 190 23.78 -40.94 10.30
N THR A 191 23.12 -41.61 9.35
CA THR A 191 23.61 -41.70 7.98
C THR A 191 23.36 -40.36 7.29
N ILE A 192 24.31 -39.43 7.44
CA ILE A 192 24.31 -38.14 6.75
C ILE A 192 24.26 -38.43 5.25
N LYS A 193 23.06 -38.35 4.66
CA LYS A 193 22.87 -38.44 3.22
C LYS A 193 23.52 -37.23 2.58
N ARG A 194 24.77 -37.40 2.15
CA ARG A 194 25.52 -36.40 1.39
C ARG A 194 24.69 -36.00 0.17
N ARG A 195 24.15 -34.78 0.20
CA ARG A 195 23.33 -34.25 -0.90
C ARG A 195 24.27 -33.93 -2.06
N TRP A 196 23.81 -34.11 -3.29
CA TRP A 196 24.58 -33.72 -4.48
C TRP A 196 24.97 -32.23 -4.45
N ASP A 197 24.14 -31.41 -3.81
CA ASP A 197 24.35 -29.99 -3.54
C ASP A 197 25.40 -29.68 -2.47
N ASP A 198 25.91 -30.66 -1.70
CA ASP A 198 26.73 -30.40 -0.51
C ASP A 198 28.17 -30.00 -0.90
N ASP A 199 28.66 -30.52 -2.02
CA ASP A 199 30.02 -30.28 -2.56
C ASP A 199 30.05 -29.14 -3.58
N VAL A 200 29.46 -28.00 -3.20
CA VAL A 200 29.46 -26.77 -4.00
C VAL A 200 30.01 -25.66 -3.14
N VAL A 201 31.08 -25.00 -3.61
CA VAL A 201 31.81 -23.96 -2.88
C VAL A 201 30.99 -22.69 -2.61
N PHE A 202 29.88 -22.49 -3.31
CA PHE A 202 28.97 -21.38 -3.09
C PHE A 202 27.53 -21.85 -2.89
N LYS A 203 26.88 -21.38 -1.82
CA LYS A 203 25.47 -21.68 -1.53
C LYS A 203 24.66 -20.38 -1.57
N ASN A 204 23.39 -20.46 -2.02
CA ASN A 204 22.38 -19.42 -1.82
C ASN A 204 22.77 -17.99 -2.24
N GLN A 205 23.54 -17.82 -3.32
CA GLN A 205 24.07 -16.50 -3.74
C GLN A 205 22.98 -15.47 -4.08
N ALA A 206 21.84 -15.93 -4.61
CA ALA A 206 20.71 -15.08 -5.00
C ALA A 206 19.63 -14.95 -3.90
N ARG A 207 19.87 -15.47 -2.68
CA ARG A 207 18.89 -15.40 -1.60
C ARG A 207 18.69 -13.94 -1.19
N GLY A 208 17.48 -13.41 -1.42
CA GLY A 208 17.12 -12.02 -1.11
C GLY A 208 17.49 -10.98 -2.19
N THR A 209 17.79 -11.40 -3.43
CA THR A 209 18.02 -10.45 -4.54
C THR A 209 16.75 -10.08 -5.30
N GLU A 210 15.63 -10.72 -5.01
CA GLU A 210 14.39 -10.57 -5.77
C GLU A 210 13.86 -9.14 -5.77
N ASP A 211 14.05 -8.40 -4.67
CA ASP A 211 13.46 -7.06 -4.52
C ASP A 211 14.30 -5.94 -5.14
N LYS A 212 15.56 -6.22 -5.48
CA LYS A 212 16.51 -5.21 -5.99
C LYS A 212 16.11 -4.68 -7.37
N ASN A 213 15.42 -5.48 -8.17
CA ASN A 213 14.99 -5.11 -9.53
C ASN A 213 13.47 -4.88 -9.64
N LYS A 214 12.71 -5.07 -8.55
CA LYS A 214 11.25 -4.91 -8.52
C LYS A 214 10.82 -3.47 -8.27
N LYS A 215 11.67 -2.64 -7.66
CA LYS A 215 11.34 -1.22 -7.40
C LYS A 215 11.22 -0.44 -8.71
N LYS A 216 10.02 0.04 -9.01
CA LYS A 216 9.72 0.90 -10.16
C LYS A 216 10.15 2.34 -9.82
N GLU A 217 11.44 2.63 -9.94
CA GLU A 217 11.99 3.96 -9.71
C GLU A 217 12.07 4.74 -11.03
N PHE A 218 11.51 5.95 -11.06
CA PHE A 218 11.72 6.88 -12.17
C PHE A 218 12.92 7.76 -11.88
N ILE A 219 13.91 7.71 -12.77
CA ILE A 219 15.11 8.54 -12.70
C ILE A 219 15.04 9.58 -13.83
N ASN A 220 15.05 10.87 -13.46
CA ASN A 220 15.15 11.99 -14.42
C ASN A 220 16.60 12.15 -14.92
N ASP A 221 17.13 11.10 -15.54
CA ASP A 221 18.46 11.07 -16.17
C ASP A 221 18.41 10.10 -17.35
N MET A 222 18.71 10.60 -18.56
CA MET A 222 18.63 9.79 -19.78
C MET A 222 19.66 8.67 -19.86
N LEU A 223 20.80 8.76 -19.17
CA LEU A 223 21.86 7.75 -19.23
C LEU A 223 21.79 6.77 -18.07
N ARG A 224 21.32 7.22 -16.90
CA ARG A 224 21.24 6.40 -15.69
C ARG A 224 19.86 5.79 -15.45
N SER A 225 18.85 6.19 -16.21
CA SER A 225 17.54 5.54 -16.20
C SER A 225 17.67 4.05 -16.52
N ASP A 226 16.88 3.25 -15.82
CA ASP A 226 16.83 1.81 -16.07
C ASP A 226 16.36 1.48 -17.49
N PHE A 227 15.61 2.38 -18.13
CA PHE A 227 15.31 2.29 -19.55
C PHE A 227 16.59 2.28 -20.40
N HIS A 228 17.50 3.22 -20.16
CA HIS A 228 18.73 3.33 -20.93
C HIS A 228 19.70 2.18 -20.65
N LYS A 229 19.83 1.77 -19.38
CA LYS A 229 20.63 0.58 -19.02
C LYS A 229 20.12 -0.68 -19.73
N LYS A 230 18.81 -0.91 -19.74
CA LYS A 230 18.18 -2.03 -20.47
C LYS A 230 18.37 -1.90 -21.98
N PHE A 231 18.25 -0.68 -22.53
CA PHE A 231 18.48 -0.42 -23.94
C PHE A 231 19.93 -0.74 -24.34
N MET A 232 20.91 -0.24 -23.60
CA MET A 232 22.34 -0.52 -23.84
C MET A 232 22.62 -2.02 -23.72
N SER A 233 22.15 -2.69 -22.65
CA SER A 233 22.34 -4.14 -22.50
C SER A 233 21.71 -4.97 -23.63
N LYS A 234 20.66 -4.45 -24.29
CA LYS A 234 19.96 -5.15 -25.37
C LYS A 234 20.64 -4.97 -26.72
N TYR A 235 21.09 -3.76 -27.02
CA TYR A 235 21.59 -3.40 -28.35
C TYR A 235 23.11 -3.29 -28.45
N VAL A 236 23.81 -3.27 -27.31
CA VAL A 236 25.27 -3.26 -27.22
C VAL A 236 25.68 -4.48 -26.40
N ARG A 237 26.43 -5.39 -27.02
CA ARG A 237 26.88 -6.64 -26.39
C ARG A 237 28.31 -6.54 -25.91
#